data_AF-A0AAX0R012-F1
#
_entry.id   AF-A0AAX0R012-F1
#
_cell.length_a   1.000
_cell.length_b   1.000
_cell.length_c   1.000
_cell.angle_alpha   90.00
_cell.angle_beta   90.00
_cell.angle_gamma   90.00
#
_symmetry.space_group_name_H-M   'P 1'
#
loop_
_entity.id
_entity.type
_entity.pdbx_description
1 polymer ?
#
loop_
_entity_poly.entity_id
_entity_poly.type
_entity_poly.pdbx_seq_one_letter_code
_entity_poly.pdbx_strand_id
1 'polypeptide(L)'
;MVTRYLFLDGGCLRARLNDISHRYCEGPPFKINWWSLSAGYEKIFYYDALPARKPSQSDEDFEVERQEVEQLHAKLATFDRFRVNEGDTRYRKGRGLEQKKVDVMIAVDMMIHTIRRNMTAASLLAGDADFTPLLNALSNEGMFVTLIHPPKASKELLAAADARRPITVKQVYDWLDASFQARFGSFPIPSYADASHDGNCQHIWSDDLLGIEVWCHLIDNTIWASWPAPERSDRLNLRGGNWKNTRLIACDDYGVELPAELQSEFKHL
;
A
#
# COMPACT_ATOMS: atom_id res chain seq x y z
N MET A 1 23.01 -15.85 -3.60
CA MET A 1 22.37 -14.58 -4.02
C MET A 1 20.87 -14.80 -3.98
N VAL A 2 20.08 -13.88 -3.42
CA VAL A 2 18.62 -14.05 -3.31
C VAL A 2 17.98 -13.54 -4.60
N THR A 3 17.29 -14.41 -5.34
CA THR A 3 16.54 -14.04 -6.54
C THR A 3 15.08 -13.83 -6.16
N ARG A 4 14.62 -12.57 -6.13
CA ARG A 4 13.25 -12.21 -5.74
C ARG A 4 12.39 -11.83 -6.93
N TYR A 5 11.22 -12.43 -7.05
CA TYR A 5 10.21 -12.00 -8.03
C TYR A 5 9.03 -11.33 -7.34
N LEU A 6 8.41 -10.39 -8.04
CA LEU A 6 7.23 -9.66 -7.59
C LEU A 6 6.05 -9.99 -8.50
N PHE A 7 4.95 -10.46 -7.91
CA PHE A 7 3.68 -10.72 -8.58
C PHE A 7 2.68 -9.66 -8.09
N LEU A 8 2.15 -8.87 -9.01
CA LEU A 8 1.31 -7.70 -8.72
C LEU A 8 -0.10 -7.93 -9.23
N ASP A 9 -1.06 -7.95 -8.32
CA ASP A 9 -2.46 -7.71 -8.68
C ASP A 9 -2.67 -6.20 -8.89
N GLY A 10 -2.83 -5.82 -10.16
CA GLY A 10 -3.06 -4.45 -10.59
C GLY A 10 -4.38 -3.88 -10.09
N GLY A 11 -5.42 -4.70 -9.96
CA GLY A 11 -6.71 -4.31 -9.39
C GLY A 11 -6.58 -3.93 -7.91
N CYS A 12 -5.90 -4.78 -7.13
CA CYS A 12 -5.61 -4.51 -5.72
C CYS A 12 -4.78 -3.23 -5.53
N LEU A 13 -3.70 -3.08 -6.31
CA LEU A 13 -2.84 -1.89 -6.24
C LEU A 13 -3.62 -0.60 -6.58
N ARG A 14 -4.39 -0.58 -7.68
CA ARG A 14 -5.19 0.59 -8.04
C ARG A 14 -6.24 0.94 -6.99
N ALA A 15 -6.92 -0.06 -6.43
CA ALA A 15 -7.91 0.17 -5.38
C ALA A 15 -7.26 0.89 -4.17
N ARG A 16 -6.06 0.46 -3.77
CA ARG A 16 -5.32 1.11 -2.68
C ARG A 16 -4.85 2.52 -3.03
N LEU A 17 -4.34 2.74 -4.24
CA LEU A 17 -3.94 4.08 -4.71
C LEU A 17 -5.13 5.05 -4.73
N ASN A 18 -6.30 4.58 -5.17
CA ASN A 18 -7.52 5.38 -5.20
C ASN A 18 -8.03 5.72 -3.80
N ASP A 19 -8.05 4.74 -2.87
CA ASP A 19 -8.42 4.96 -1.46
C ASP A 19 -7.58 6.07 -0.82
N ILE A 20 -6.25 6.02 -0.99
CA ILE A 20 -5.36 7.05 -0.45
C ILE A 20 -5.57 8.39 -1.17
N SER A 21 -5.69 8.41 -2.50
CA SER A 21 -5.91 9.66 -3.24
C SER A 21 -7.17 10.38 -2.77
N HIS A 22 -8.27 9.64 -2.61
CA HIS A 22 -9.53 10.20 -2.13
C HIS A 22 -9.44 10.67 -0.67
N ARG A 23 -8.83 9.87 0.21
CA ARG A 23 -8.79 10.18 1.65
C ARG A 23 -7.86 11.34 1.98
N TYR A 24 -6.74 11.47 1.28
CA TYR A 24 -5.68 12.44 1.61
C TYR A 24 -5.67 13.68 0.71
N CYS A 25 -6.03 13.54 -0.56
CA CYS A 25 -5.79 14.58 -1.58
C CYS A 25 -7.03 15.00 -2.38
N GLU A 26 -8.18 14.34 -2.21
CA GLU A 26 -9.46 14.64 -2.89
C GLU A 26 -9.33 14.87 -4.41
N GLY A 27 -8.43 14.12 -5.08
CA GLY A 27 -8.08 14.37 -6.49
C GLY A 27 -7.98 13.10 -7.34
N PRO A 28 -7.52 13.22 -8.60
CA PRO A 28 -7.49 12.08 -9.53
C PRO A 28 -6.58 10.96 -9.02
N PRO A 29 -6.77 9.72 -9.51
CA PRO A 29 -5.93 8.58 -9.16
C PRO A 29 -4.43 8.89 -9.25
N PHE A 30 -3.68 8.34 -8.28
CA PHE A 30 -2.23 8.50 -8.29
C PHE A 30 -1.58 7.75 -9.45
N LYS A 31 -0.57 8.39 -10.06
CA LYS A 31 0.39 7.70 -10.92
C LYS A 31 1.64 7.40 -10.10
N ILE A 32 2.13 6.18 -10.23
CA ILE A 32 3.31 5.72 -9.50
C ILE A 32 4.54 5.64 -10.40
N ASN A 33 5.69 5.84 -9.78
CA ASN A 33 7.00 5.51 -10.26
C ASN A 33 7.24 4.00 -10.10
N TRP A 34 7.12 3.29 -11.22
CA TRP A 34 7.30 1.85 -11.31
C TRP A 34 8.71 1.39 -10.93
N TRP A 35 9.73 2.25 -11.01
CA TRP A 35 11.10 1.93 -10.59
C TRP A 35 11.22 1.85 -9.08
N SER A 36 10.58 2.77 -8.35
CA SER A 36 10.55 2.74 -6.89
C SER A 36 9.82 1.48 -6.38
N LEU A 37 8.72 1.10 -7.03
CA LEU A 37 7.95 -0.09 -6.67
C LEU A 37 8.72 -1.39 -6.98
N SER A 38 9.42 -1.44 -8.12
CA SER A 38 10.18 -2.62 -8.57
C SER A 38 11.56 -2.78 -7.95
N ALA A 39 12.01 -1.82 -7.15
CA ALA A 39 13.32 -1.83 -6.53
C ALA A 39 13.55 -3.11 -5.70
N GLY A 40 14.66 -3.81 -5.96
CA GLY A 40 15.03 -5.03 -5.25
C GLY A 40 14.39 -6.32 -5.78
N TYR A 41 13.72 -6.27 -6.93
CA TYR A 41 13.17 -7.43 -7.64
C TYR A 41 13.85 -7.65 -9.00
N GLU A 42 14.07 -8.91 -9.35
CA GLU A 42 14.70 -9.32 -10.61
C GLU A 42 13.70 -9.43 -11.75
N LYS A 43 12.46 -9.82 -11.44
CA LYS A 43 11.33 -9.87 -12.39
C LYS A 43 10.06 -9.40 -11.71
N ILE A 44 9.25 -8.71 -12.49
CA ILE A 44 7.98 -8.13 -12.08
C ILE A 44 6.90 -8.64 -13.01
N PHE A 45 5.93 -9.35 -12.46
CA PHE A 45 4.78 -9.85 -13.17
C PHE A 45 3.58 -9.01 -12.78
N TYR A 46 3.11 -8.19 -13.71
CA TYR A 46 1.94 -7.34 -13.52
C TYR A 46 0.72 -8.02 -14.13
N TYR A 47 -0.28 -8.30 -13.29
CA TYR A 47 -1.52 -8.93 -13.69
C TYR A 47 -2.64 -7.94 -13.53
N ASP A 48 -3.43 -7.79 -14.59
CA ASP A 48 -4.61 -6.94 -14.56
C ASP A 48 -5.59 -7.37 -15.64
N ALA A 49 -6.77 -6.77 -15.69
CA ALA A 49 -7.70 -6.95 -16.79
C ALA A 49 -8.25 -5.61 -17.27
N LEU A 50 -8.44 -5.48 -18.58
CA LEU A 50 -9.01 -4.29 -19.20
C LEU A 50 -10.39 -3.99 -18.60
N PRO A 51 -10.77 -2.72 -18.43
CA PRO A 51 -12.08 -2.39 -17.88
C PRO A 51 -13.17 -2.97 -18.78
N ALA A 52 -14.28 -3.42 -18.20
CA ALA A 52 -15.49 -3.71 -18.97
C ALA A 52 -16.55 -2.63 -18.71
N ARG A 53 -17.41 -2.42 -19.71
CA ARG A 53 -18.38 -1.34 -19.71
C ARG A 53 -19.38 -1.51 -18.57
N LYS A 54 -19.58 -0.45 -17.78
CA LYS A 54 -20.61 -0.40 -16.73
C LYS A 54 -21.98 -0.07 -17.38
N PRO A 55 -23.12 -0.56 -16.85
CA PRO A 55 -24.42 -0.36 -17.47
C PRO A 55 -24.84 1.10 -17.67
N SER A 56 -24.37 1.98 -16.79
CA SER A 56 -24.68 3.42 -16.79
C SER A 56 -23.57 4.27 -17.38
N GLN A 57 -22.52 3.67 -17.95
CA GLN A 57 -21.36 4.40 -18.49
C GLN A 57 -21.58 4.70 -19.97
N SER A 58 -21.30 5.96 -20.34
CA SER A 58 -21.30 6.39 -21.73
C SER A 58 -20.23 5.62 -22.53
N ASP A 59 -20.40 5.51 -23.84
CA ASP A 59 -19.40 4.87 -24.70
C ASP A 59 -18.08 5.65 -24.69
N GLU A 60 -18.15 6.98 -24.64
CA GLU A 60 -16.99 7.87 -24.59
C GLU A 60 -16.18 7.69 -23.30
N ASP A 61 -16.84 7.69 -22.13
CA ASP A 61 -16.15 7.49 -20.85
C ASP A 61 -15.54 6.09 -20.74
N PHE A 62 -16.21 5.08 -21.31
CA PHE A 62 -15.69 3.72 -21.34
C PHE A 62 -14.43 3.61 -22.20
N GLU A 63 -14.43 4.24 -23.38
CA GLU A 63 -13.29 4.22 -24.29
C GLU A 63 -12.09 4.96 -23.70
N VAL A 64 -12.31 6.08 -23.01
CA VAL A 64 -11.25 6.80 -22.29
C VAL A 64 -10.66 5.93 -21.18
N GLU A 65 -11.49 5.34 -20.30
CA GLU A 65 -11.02 4.46 -19.21
C GLU A 65 -10.23 3.26 -19.76
N ARG A 66 -10.72 2.67 -20.86
CA ARG A 66 -10.05 1.56 -21.55
C ARG A 66 -8.71 1.97 -22.13
N GLN A 67 -8.66 3.07 -22.86
CA GLN A 67 -7.45 3.54 -23.52
C GLN A 67 -6.35 3.90 -22.51
N GLU A 68 -6.70 4.47 -21.36
CA GLU A 68 -5.74 4.74 -20.29
C GLU A 68 -5.09 3.47 -19.73
N VAL A 69 -5.89 2.41 -19.51
CA VAL A 69 -5.40 1.11 -19.02
C VAL A 69 -4.54 0.41 -20.09
N GLU A 70 -4.98 0.40 -21.35
CA GLU A 70 -4.22 -0.18 -22.46
C GLU A 70 -2.86 0.54 -22.65
N GLN A 71 -2.83 1.87 -22.58
CA GLN A 71 -1.60 2.65 -22.65
C GLN A 71 -0.65 2.32 -21.49
N LEU A 72 -1.18 2.16 -20.28
CA LEU A 72 -0.38 1.76 -19.13
C LEU A 72 0.24 0.37 -19.35
N HIS A 73 -0.57 -0.60 -19.77
CA HIS A 73 -0.12 -1.98 -20.01
C HIS A 73 0.95 -2.02 -21.10
N ALA A 74 0.69 -1.38 -22.24
CA ALA A 74 1.65 -1.27 -23.33
C ALA A 74 2.97 -0.64 -22.87
N LYS A 75 2.90 0.42 -22.05
CA LYS A 75 4.09 1.07 -21.50
C LYS A 75 4.86 0.13 -20.56
N LEU A 76 4.20 -0.54 -19.62
CA LEU A 76 4.85 -1.47 -18.71
C LEU A 76 5.49 -2.65 -19.43
N ALA A 77 4.88 -3.14 -20.51
CA ALA A 77 5.44 -4.22 -21.32
C ALA A 77 6.75 -3.85 -22.03
N THR A 78 7.07 -2.56 -22.14
CA THR A 78 8.35 -2.08 -22.69
C THR A 78 9.47 -1.95 -21.66
N PHE A 79 9.16 -2.07 -20.36
CA PHE A 79 10.16 -1.94 -19.30
C PHE A 79 10.92 -3.25 -19.11
N ASP A 80 12.25 -3.16 -19.02
CA ASP A 80 13.08 -4.31 -18.66
C ASP A 80 12.62 -4.93 -17.34
N ARG A 81 12.59 -6.27 -17.30
CA ARG A 81 12.16 -7.12 -16.17
C ARG A 81 10.66 -7.17 -15.92
N PHE A 82 9.86 -6.35 -16.62
CA PHE A 82 8.41 -6.40 -16.51
C PHE A 82 7.82 -7.43 -17.48
N ARG A 83 6.79 -8.11 -17.00
CA ARG A 83 5.91 -8.94 -17.80
C ARG A 83 4.48 -8.59 -17.45
N VAL A 84 3.73 -8.12 -18.45
CA VAL A 84 2.32 -7.79 -18.32
C VAL A 84 1.50 -9.00 -18.77
N ASN A 85 0.57 -9.44 -17.93
CA ASN A 85 -0.36 -10.52 -18.23
C ASN A 85 -1.79 -10.01 -18.05
N GLU A 86 -2.57 -10.01 -19.12
CA GLU A 86 -3.93 -9.49 -19.12
C GLU A 86 -4.96 -10.62 -18.95
N GLY A 87 -5.86 -10.47 -17.98
CA GLY A 87 -7.03 -11.32 -17.79
C GLY A 87 -8.24 -10.86 -18.60
N ASP A 88 -9.35 -11.58 -18.48
CA ASP A 88 -10.62 -11.23 -19.12
C ASP A 88 -11.53 -10.48 -18.13
N THR A 89 -12.14 -9.36 -18.51
CA THR A 89 -13.20 -8.74 -17.69
C THR A 89 -14.57 -9.03 -18.28
N ARG A 90 -15.52 -9.46 -17.44
CA ARG A 90 -16.92 -9.65 -17.84
C ARG A 90 -17.86 -8.93 -16.90
N TYR A 91 -18.81 -8.19 -17.47
CA TYR A 91 -19.93 -7.64 -16.70
C TYR A 91 -20.97 -8.73 -16.43
N ARG A 92 -21.40 -8.90 -15.18
CA ARG A 92 -22.46 -9.84 -14.80
C ARG A 92 -23.61 -9.07 -14.13
N LYS A 93 -24.80 -9.15 -14.73
CA LYS A 93 -26.02 -8.49 -14.24
C LYS A 93 -26.28 -8.92 -12.79
N GLY A 94 -26.28 -7.95 -11.86
CA GLY A 94 -26.51 -8.17 -10.42
C GLY A 94 -25.25 -8.40 -9.56
N ARG A 95 -24.06 -8.57 -10.16
CA ARG A 95 -22.78 -8.67 -9.42
C ARG A 95 -21.74 -7.61 -9.80
N GLY A 96 -21.98 -6.86 -10.88
CA GLY A 96 -21.07 -5.83 -11.35
C GLY A 96 -20.01 -6.37 -12.32
N LEU A 97 -18.89 -5.65 -12.41
CA LEU A 97 -17.73 -6.04 -13.20
C LEU A 97 -16.89 -7.06 -12.42
N GLU A 98 -16.75 -8.27 -12.94
CA GLU A 98 -15.85 -9.29 -12.39
C GLU A 98 -14.64 -9.40 -13.34
N GLN A 99 -13.44 -9.10 -12.83
CA GLN A 99 -12.21 -9.55 -13.48
C GLN A 99 -12.14 -11.07 -13.33
N LYS A 100 -11.89 -11.79 -14.42
CA LYS A 100 -11.79 -13.24 -14.43
C LYS A 100 -10.38 -13.66 -14.81
N LYS A 101 -9.95 -14.75 -14.20
CA LYS A 101 -8.68 -15.45 -14.44
C LYS A 101 -7.43 -14.79 -13.86
N VAL A 102 -7.47 -13.52 -13.42
CA VAL A 102 -6.29 -12.85 -12.83
C VAL A 102 -5.71 -13.67 -11.66
N ASP A 103 -6.54 -14.06 -10.69
CA ASP A 103 -6.08 -14.84 -9.53
C ASP A 103 -5.53 -16.21 -9.93
N VAL A 104 -6.17 -16.86 -10.91
CA VAL A 104 -5.73 -18.14 -11.45
C VAL A 104 -4.39 -17.99 -12.17
N MET A 105 -4.19 -16.92 -12.95
CA MET A 105 -2.94 -16.64 -13.66
C MET A 105 -1.80 -16.39 -12.67
N ILE A 106 -2.05 -15.58 -11.64
CA ILE A 106 -1.09 -15.35 -10.55
C ILE A 106 -0.73 -16.67 -9.90
N ALA A 107 -1.72 -17.47 -9.49
CA ALA A 107 -1.49 -18.75 -8.81
C ALA A 107 -0.67 -19.73 -9.66
N VAL A 108 -1.02 -19.87 -10.93
CA VAL A 108 -0.32 -20.75 -11.86
C VAL A 108 1.13 -20.30 -12.07
N ASP A 109 1.35 -19.02 -12.36
CA ASP A 109 2.70 -18.51 -12.62
C ASP A 109 3.60 -18.59 -11.38
N MET A 110 3.09 -18.21 -10.21
CA MET A 110 3.84 -18.30 -8.95
C MET A 110 4.27 -19.74 -8.65
N MET A 111 3.36 -20.71 -8.83
CA MET A 111 3.68 -22.13 -8.64
C MET A 111 4.69 -22.62 -9.68
N ILE A 112 4.53 -22.26 -10.95
CA ILE A 112 5.48 -22.64 -12.01
C ILE A 112 6.89 -22.11 -11.70
N HIS A 113 7.01 -20.85 -11.28
CA HIS A 113 8.29 -20.24 -10.94
C HIS A 113 8.94 -20.89 -9.70
N THR A 114 8.13 -21.28 -8.73
CA THR A 114 8.56 -21.99 -7.53
C THR A 114 9.08 -23.38 -7.85
N ILE A 115 8.30 -24.19 -8.57
CA ILE A 115 8.67 -25.56 -8.95
C ILE A 115 9.90 -25.58 -9.86
N ARG A 116 10.03 -24.59 -10.76
CA ARG A 116 11.21 -24.43 -11.62
C ARG A 116 12.47 -23.96 -10.88
N ARG A 117 12.34 -23.57 -9.59
CA ARG A 117 13.45 -23.08 -8.74
C ARG A 117 14.26 -21.94 -9.38
N ASN A 118 13.58 -21.07 -10.12
CA ASN A 118 14.21 -19.91 -10.78
C ASN A 118 14.11 -18.62 -9.97
N MET A 119 13.54 -18.71 -8.78
CA MET A 119 13.53 -17.71 -7.72
C MET A 119 13.75 -18.40 -6.38
N THR A 120 14.21 -17.64 -5.39
CA THR A 120 14.41 -18.12 -4.01
C THR A 120 13.47 -17.41 -3.01
N ALA A 121 12.80 -16.35 -3.44
CA ALA A 121 11.73 -15.71 -2.69
C ALA A 121 10.70 -15.10 -3.65
N ALA A 122 9.44 -15.14 -3.24
CA ALA A 122 8.32 -14.58 -3.98
C ALA A 122 7.65 -13.49 -3.15
N SER A 123 7.36 -12.35 -3.76
CA SER A 123 6.49 -11.33 -3.20
C SER A 123 5.18 -11.29 -3.97
N LEU A 124 4.05 -11.37 -3.27
CA LEU A 124 2.72 -11.17 -3.83
C LEU A 124 2.15 -9.85 -3.32
N LEU A 125 1.76 -8.95 -4.23
CA LEU A 125 0.91 -7.81 -3.89
C LEU A 125 -0.54 -8.18 -4.18
N ALA A 126 -1.31 -8.46 -3.13
CA ALA A 126 -2.72 -8.80 -3.22
C ALA A 126 -3.44 -8.56 -1.87
N GLY A 127 -4.76 -8.48 -1.92
CA GLY A 127 -5.61 -8.34 -0.72
C GLY A 127 -6.67 -9.42 -0.58
N ASP A 128 -6.82 -10.31 -1.56
CA ASP A 128 -7.86 -11.33 -1.58
C ASP A 128 -7.47 -12.55 -0.74
N ALA A 129 -8.39 -12.99 0.14
CA ALA A 129 -8.22 -14.17 0.96
C ALA A 129 -8.18 -15.46 0.13
N ASP A 130 -8.69 -15.43 -1.12
CA ASP A 130 -8.65 -16.57 -2.05
C ASP A 130 -7.22 -16.98 -2.45
N PHE A 131 -6.20 -16.14 -2.18
CA PHE A 131 -4.79 -16.50 -2.35
C PHE A 131 -4.22 -17.35 -1.21
N THR A 132 -4.92 -17.54 -0.09
CA THR A 132 -4.44 -18.32 1.06
C THR A 132 -3.95 -19.73 0.67
N PRO A 133 -4.68 -20.52 -0.13
CA PRO A 133 -4.22 -21.85 -0.55
C PRO A 133 -2.94 -21.80 -1.38
N LEU A 134 -2.78 -20.76 -2.22
CA LEU A 134 -1.56 -20.55 -3.00
C LEU A 134 -0.36 -20.27 -2.09
N LEU A 135 -0.49 -19.36 -1.12
CA LEU A 135 0.61 -19.01 -0.23
C LEU A 135 1.09 -20.24 0.57
N ASN A 136 0.14 -21.03 1.09
CA ASN A 136 0.44 -22.28 1.77
C ASN A 136 1.15 -23.29 0.85
N ALA A 137 0.71 -23.42 -0.41
CA ALA A 137 1.35 -24.31 -1.37
C ALA A 137 2.80 -23.88 -1.68
N LEU A 138 3.04 -22.59 -1.86
CA LEU A 138 4.39 -22.05 -2.10
C LEU A 138 5.32 -22.31 -0.91
N SER A 139 4.85 -22.05 0.32
CA SER A 139 5.62 -22.28 1.55
C SER A 139 5.92 -23.78 1.75
N ASN A 140 4.96 -24.66 1.47
CA ASN A 140 5.17 -26.12 1.50
C ASN A 140 6.23 -26.60 0.49
N GLU A 141 6.36 -25.92 -0.65
CA GLU A 141 7.43 -26.15 -1.63
C GLU A 141 8.77 -25.49 -1.26
N GLY A 142 8.86 -24.91 -0.06
CA GLY A 142 10.06 -24.28 0.49
C GLY A 142 10.34 -22.87 -0.03
N MET A 143 9.37 -22.20 -0.64
CA MET A 143 9.49 -20.82 -1.08
C MET A 143 9.32 -19.85 0.09
N PHE A 144 10.21 -18.86 0.23
CA PHE A 144 9.98 -17.76 1.16
C PHE A 144 9.01 -16.74 0.55
N VAL A 145 7.85 -16.57 1.16
CA VAL A 145 6.75 -15.76 0.63
C VAL A 145 6.57 -14.48 1.45
N THR A 146 6.69 -13.33 0.77
CA THR A 146 6.31 -12.03 1.32
C THR A 146 4.96 -11.59 0.76
N LEU A 147 3.97 -11.41 1.62
CA LEU A 147 2.70 -10.80 1.23
C LEU A 147 2.78 -9.27 1.42
N ILE A 148 2.58 -8.54 0.35
CA ILE A 148 2.37 -7.09 0.33
C ILE A 148 0.86 -6.87 0.22
N HIS A 149 0.23 -6.23 1.20
CA HIS A 149 -1.23 -6.25 1.31
C HIS A 149 -1.84 -4.88 1.67
N PRO A 150 -3.10 -4.61 1.31
CA PRO A 150 -3.81 -3.46 1.88
C PRO A 150 -3.97 -3.63 3.41
N PRO A 151 -4.11 -2.55 4.19
CA PRO A 151 -4.15 -2.63 5.66
C PRO A 151 -5.23 -3.56 6.24
N LYS A 152 -6.35 -3.75 5.52
CA LYS A 152 -7.50 -4.54 5.97
C LYS A 152 -7.51 -5.99 5.45
N ALA A 153 -6.34 -6.57 5.17
CA ALA A 153 -6.24 -7.97 4.77
C ALA A 153 -6.73 -8.93 5.87
N SER A 154 -7.29 -10.08 5.48
CA SER A 154 -7.82 -11.06 6.43
C SER A 154 -6.71 -11.68 7.27
N LYS A 155 -7.00 -12.02 8.53
CA LYS A 155 -6.03 -12.69 9.43
C LYS A 155 -5.52 -14.01 8.84
N GLU A 156 -6.40 -14.73 8.15
CA GLU A 156 -6.07 -15.99 7.48
C GLU A 156 -5.04 -15.79 6.37
N LEU A 157 -5.25 -14.81 5.49
CA LEU A 157 -4.30 -14.48 4.43
C LEU A 157 -2.96 -14.03 5.00
N LEU A 158 -2.98 -13.20 6.05
CA LEU A 158 -1.76 -12.74 6.73
C LEU A 158 -0.97 -13.88 7.37
N ALA A 159 -1.65 -14.88 7.91
CA ALA A 159 -1.02 -16.03 8.57
C ALA A 159 -0.35 -16.98 7.56
N ALA A 160 -0.84 -17.04 6.32
CA ALA A 160 -0.31 -17.92 5.28
C ALA A 160 1.02 -17.46 4.65
N ALA A 161 1.47 -16.23 4.92
CA ALA A 161 2.75 -15.71 4.43
C ALA A 161 3.89 -15.86 5.46
N ASP A 162 5.15 -15.94 5.00
CA ASP A 162 6.32 -15.94 5.89
C ASP A 162 6.68 -14.51 6.37
N ALA A 163 6.46 -13.53 5.51
CA ALA A 163 6.60 -12.11 5.84
C ALA A 163 5.37 -11.33 5.36
N ARG A 164 4.98 -10.31 6.12
CA ARG A 164 3.85 -9.43 5.78
C ARG A 164 4.33 -7.99 5.71
N ARG A 165 3.84 -7.25 4.72
CA ARG A 165 4.14 -5.84 4.52
C ARG A 165 2.86 -5.10 4.14
N PRO A 166 2.25 -4.32 5.03
CA PRO A 166 1.12 -3.49 4.66
C PRO A 166 1.57 -2.42 3.66
N ILE A 167 0.74 -2.12 2.66
CA ILE A 167 0.90 -0.98 1.77
C ILE A 167 0.52 0.28 2.55
N THR A 168 1.50 0.83 3.24
CA THR A 168 1.37 2.06 4.03
C THR A 168 1.20 3.28 3.15
N VAL A 169 0.65 4.35 3.71
CA VAL A 169 0.54 5.65 3.04
C VAL A 169 1.92 6.20 2.73
N LYS A 170 2.88 6.04 3.65
CA LYS A 170 4.29 6.39 3.42
C LYS A 170 4.87 5.65 2.21
N GLN A 171 4.61 4.35 2.09
CA GLN A 171 5.15 3.56 0.99
C GLN A 171 4.55 3.98 -0.35
N VAL A 172 3.25 4.31 -0.39
CA VAL A 172 2.64 4.90 -1.58
C VAL A 172 3.25 6.26 -1.88
N TYR A 173 3.43 7.13 -0.90
CA TYR A 173 4.09 8.43 -1.06
C TYR A 173 5.48 8.30 -1.71
N ASP A 174 6.28 7.31 -1.30
CA ASP A 174 7.60 7.04 -1.89
C ASP A 174 7.55 6.52 -3.33
N TRP A 175 6.42 5.95 -3.73
CA TRP A 175 6.18 5.56 -5.12
C TRP A 175 5.67 6.70 -5.97
N LEU A 176 5.25 7.83 -5.42
CA LEU A 176 4.74 8.95 -6.21
C LEU A 176 5.89 9.77 -6.82
N ASP A 177 5.62 10.42 -7.94
CA ASP A 177 6.49 11.50 -8.41
C ASP A 177 6.30 12.78 -7.58
N ALA A 178 7.20 13.75 -7.75
CA ALA A 178 7.17 15.00 -6.99
C ALA A 178 5.85 15.78 -7.14
N SER A 179 5.17 15.69 -8.28
CA SER A 179 3.91 16.39 -8.54
C SER A 179 2.76 15.79 -7.73
N PHE A 180 2.71 14.46 -7.62
CA PHE A 180 1.71 13.78 -6.81
C PHE A 180 2.04 13.82 -5.31
N GLN A 181 3.32 13.79 -4.94
CA GLN A 181 3.76 14.01 -3.55
C GLN A 181 3.33 15.39 -3.02
N ALA A 182 3.45 16.43 -3.84
CA ALA A 182 3.06 17.80 -3.47
C ALA A 182 1.55 17.92 -3.13
N ARG A 183 0.70 17.03 -3.63
CA ARG A 183 -0.75 17.02 -3.32
C ARG A 183 -1.05 16.71 -1.85
N PHE A 184 -0.14 16.03 -1.16
CA PHE A 184 -0.26 15.80 0.28
C PHE A 184 0.03 17.07 1.10
N GLY A 185 0.55 18.13 0.48
CA GLY A 185 1.13 19.28 1.16
C GLY A 185 2.32 18.82 2.01
N SER A 186 2.33 19.19 3.29
CA SER A 186 3.31 18.71 4.25
C SER A 186 3.00 17.27 4.67
N PHE A 187 3.84 16.33 4.22
CA PHE A 187 3.71 14.91 4.54
C PHE A 187 4.49 14.55 5.81
N PRO A 188 3.87 13.92 6.82
CA PRO A 188 4.58 13.53 8.03
C PRO A 188 5.54 12.37 7.75
N ILE A 189 6.82 12.59 7.97
CA ILE A 189 7.89 11.61 7.77
C ILE A 189 8.04 10.79 9.05
N PRO A 190 7.88 9.45 8.99
CA PRO A 190 8.17 8.58 10.11
C PRO A 190 9.68 8.47 10.32
N SER A 191 10.09 8.59 11.58
CA SER A 191 11.46 8.36 12.02
C SER A 191 11.45 7.57 13.33
N TYR A 192 12.45 6.72 13.51
CA TYR A 192 12.62 5.91 14.71
C TYR A 192 13.85 6.42 15.43
N ALA A 193 13.65 6.86 16.67
CA ALA A 193 14.72 7.39 17.51
C ALA A 193 14.35 7.20 18.97
N ASP A 194 15.36 7.03 19.82
CA ASP A 194 15.20 7.25 21.25
C ASP A 194 14.83 8.72 21.43
N ALA A 195 13.56 9.01 21.69
CA ALA A 195 13.15 10.36 22.02
C ALA A 195 13.68 10.65 23.43
N SER A 196 14.91 11.15 23.51
CA SER A 196 15.35 11.85 24.70
C SER A 196 14.45 13.07 24.84
N HIS A 197 13.60 13.05 25.87
CA HIS A 197 12.82 14.17 26.38
C HIS A 197 13.60 15.48 26.21
N ASP A 198 13.21 16.31 25.24
CA ASP A 198 13.44 17.74 25.37
C ASP A 198 12.34 18.27 26.29
N GLY A 199 12.70 19.08 27.28
CA GLY A 199 11.80 19.53 28.36
C GLY A 199 10.59 20.39 27.94
N ASN A 200 10.23 20.38 26.65
CA ASN A 200 9.11 21.09 26.04
C ASN A 200 7.91 20.17 25.72
N CYS A 201 7.84 18.98 26.31
CA CYS A 201 6.72 18.08 26.13
C CYS A 201 5.44 18.66 26.77
N GLN A 202 4.46 19.07 25.97
CA GLN A 202 3.26 19.75 26.46
C GLN A 202 1.96 18.93 26.49
N HIS A 203 1.91 17.68 26.00
CA HIS A 203 0.71 16.86 26.21
C HIS A 203 0.96 15.35 26.04
N ILE A 204 0.48 14.58 27.01
CA ILE A 204 0.51 13.12 27.06
C ILE A 204 -0.92 12.65 26.86
N TRP A 205 -1.18 11.91 25.78
CA TRP A 205 -2.43 11.20 25.59
C TRP A 205 -2.16 9.70 25.75
N SER A 206 -3.03 8.99 26.46
CA SER A 206 -3.01 7.52 26.47
C SER A 206 -3.97 7.01 25.41
N ASP A 207 -3.48 6.16 24.52
CA ASP A 207 -4.38 5.34 23.70
C ASP A 207 -4.93 4.24 24.61
N ASP A 208 -6.19 4.36 25.03
CA ASP A 208 -6.82 3.43 25.98
C ASP A 208 -6.95 2.00 25.43
N LEU A 209 -6.92 1.85 24.09
CA LEU A 209 -7.02 0.55 23.42
C LEU A 209 -5.69 -0.20 23.43
N LEU A 210 -4.58 0.52 23.31
CA LEU A 210 -3.22 -0.03 23.25
C LEU A 210 -2.43 0.13 24.55
N GLY A 211 -2.92 0.95 25.50
CA GLY A 211 -2.24 1.26 26.75
C GLY A 211 -0.91 2.01 26.55
N ILE A 212 -0.74 2.70 25.42
CA ILE A 212 0.50 3.39 25.07
C ILE A 212 0.37 4.90 25.29
N GLU A 213 1.46 5.51 25.77
CA GLU A 213 1.57 6.96 25.88
C GLU A 213 2.02 7.58 24.56
N VAL A 214 1.12 8.37 23.98
CA VAL A 214 1.32 9.16 22.77
C VAL A 214 1.59 10.60 23.15
N TRP A 215 2.67 11.16 22.62
CA TRP A 215 3.09 12.54 22.89
C TRP A 215 2.90 13.39 21.63
N CYS A 216 2.34 14.59 21.77
CA CYS A 216 2.08 15.49 20.65
C CYS A 216 2.62 16.90 20.90
N HIS A 217 3.35 17.46 19.93
CA HIS A 217 3.98 18.79 20.01
C HIS A 217 3.83 19.55 18.69
N LEU A 218 3.84 20.88 18.80
CA LEU A 218 4.05 21.79 17.67
C LEU A 218 5.42 22.45 17.87
N ILE A 219 6.38 22.14 17.00
CA ILE A 219 7.74 22.70 17.02
C ILE A 219 7.96 23.39 15.68
N ASP A 220 8.26 24.68 15.67
CA ASP A 220 8.51 25.46 14.45
C ASP A 220 7.41 25.29 13.37
N ASN A 221 6.13 25.47 13.76
CA ASN A 221 4.96 25.22 12.91
C ASN A 221 4.84 23.79 12.34
N THR A 222 5.63 22.87 12.86
CA THR A 222 5.65 21.47 12.45
C THR A 222 5.03 20.61 13.51
N ILE A 223 4.16 19.69 13.10
CA ILE A 223 3.51 18.77 14.02
C ILE A 223 4.39 17.55 14.26
N TRP A 224 4.48 17.19 15.53
CA TRP A 224 5.24 16.08 16.05
C TRP A 224 4.31 15.18 16.85
N ALA A 225 4.25 13.90 16.50
CA ALA A 225 3.57 12.88 17.28
C ALA A 225 4.52 11.70 17.53
N SER A 226 4.61 11.20 18.76
CA SER A 226 5.51 10.10 19.11
C SER A 226 4.90 9.11 20.09
N TRP A 227 5.12 7.81 19.86
CA TRP A 227 4.70 6.72 20.73
C TRP A 227 5.70 5.55 20.69
N PRO A 228 5.72 4.67 21.71
CA PRO A 228 6.53 3.45 21.69
C PRO A 228 6.18 2.56 20.49
N ALA A 229 7.18 2.10 19.74
CA ALA A 229 6.97 1.13 18.67
C ALA A 229 6.98 -0.28 19.27
N PRO A 230 5.88 -1.08 19.22
CA PRO A 230 5.84 -2.37 19.92
C PRO A 230 6.89 -3.38 19.45
N GLU A 231 7.30 -3.27 18.18
CA GLU A 231 8.24 -4.20 17.53
C GLU A 231 9.70 -3.75 17.60
N ARG A 232 9.98 -2.56 18.14
CA ARG A 232 11.31 -1.97 18.21
C ARG A 232 11.53 -1.35 19.57
N SER A 233 12.71 -1.49 20.16
CA SER A 233 12.99 -0.86 21.47
C SER A 233 13.06 0.69 21.43
N ASP A 234 12.64 1.31 20.32
CA ASP A 234 12.67 2.75 20.05
C ASP A 234 11.25 3.36 20.02
N ARG A 235 11.18 4.69 19.89
CA ARG A 235 9.91 5.40 19.67
C ARG A 235 9.74 5.73 18.20
N LEU A 236 8.52 5.57 17.70
CA LEU A 236 8.11 6.11 16.41
C LEU A 236 7.83 7.61 16.58
N ASN A 237 8.27 8.40 15.60
CA ASN A 237 8.08 9.84 15.55
C ASN A 237 7.56 10.22 14.15
N LEU A 238 6.39 10.84 14.07
CA LEU A 238 5.88 11.49 12.86
C LEU A 238 6.20 12.99 12.93
N ARG A 239 6.96 13.50 11.96
CA ARG A 239 7.38 14.92 11.89
C ARG A 239 7.12 15.51 10.51
N GLY A 240 6.93 16.82 10.42
CA GLY A 240 6.93 17.51 9.12
C GLY A 240 5.57 17.54 8.42
N GLY A 241 4.50 17.08 9.06
CA GLY A 241 3.15 17.02 8.47
C GLY A 241 2.18 18.07 8.99
N ASN A 242 1.04 18.22 8.33
CA ASN A 242 -0.13 18.89 8.92
C ASN A 242 -0.89 17.94 9.88
N TRP A 243 -1.76 18.47 10.76
CA TRP A 243 -2.42 17.67 11.81
C TRP A 243 -3.35 16.61 11.22
N LYS A 244 -4.12 17.00 10.21
CA LYS A 244 -5.02 16.12 9.47
C LYS A 244 -4.28 14.87 8.98
N ASN A 245 -3.18 15.05 8.25
CA ASN A 245 -2.39 13.96 7.68
C ASN A 245 -1.65 13.15 8.75
N THR A 246 -1.13 13.81 9.80
CA THR A 246 -0.45 13.13 10.92
C THR A 246 -1.40 12.17 11.62
N ARG A 247 -2.62 12.63 11.92
CA ARG A 247 -3.68 11.80 12.49
C ARG A 247 -4.08 10.65 11.58
N LEU A 248 -4.32 10.93 10.30
CA LEU A 248 -4.72 9.92 9.34
C LEU A 248 -3.65 8.83 9.19
N ILE A 249 -2.36 9.20 9.12
CA ILE A 249 -1.24 8.25 8.99
C ILE A 249 -1.01 7.47 10.29
N ALA A 250 -1.07 8.11 11.46
CA ALA A 250 -0.99 7.42 12.74
C ALA A 250 -2.06 6.32 12.85
N CYS A 251 -3.29 6.62 12.42
CA CYS A 251 -4.39 5.66 12.42
C CYS A 251 -4.24 4.60 11.32
N ASP A 252 -4.06 5.00 10.06
CA ASP A 252 -4.07 4.10 8.90
C ASP A 252 -2.84 3.16 8.83
N ASP A 253 -1.66 3.65 9.21
CA ASP A 253 -0.41 2.90 9.08
C ASP A 253 0.05 2.25 10.39
N TYR A 254 -0.37 2.79 11.55
CA TYR A 254 0.13 2.36 12.87
C TYR A 254 -0.97 2.03 13.89
N GLY A 255 -2.25 2.23 13.56
CA GLY A 255 -3.37 1.90 14.45
C GLY A 255 -3.49 2.80 15.68
N VAL A 256 -2.89 3.99 15.68
CA VAL A 256 -2.92 4.94 16.80
C VAL A 256 -3.93 6.05 16.52
N GLU A 257 -4.90 6.23 17.42
CA GLU A 257 -6.00 7.19 17.23
C GLU A 257 -5.67 8.58 17.80
N LEU A 258 -5.10 9.47 16.99
CA LEU A 258 -4.84 10.85 17.45
C LEU A 258 -6.13 11.70 17.55
N PRO A 259 -6.20 12.67 18.49
CA PRO A 259 -7.37 13.53 18.68
C PRO A 259 -7.70 14.35 17.43
N ALA A 260 -8.99 14.62 17.20
CA ALA A 260 -9.48 15.28 16.00
C ALA A 260 -8.94 16.71 15.82
N GLU A 261 -8.80 17.44 16.91
CA GLU A 261 -8.25 18.79 16.95
C GLU A 261 -7.13 18.86 17.99
N LEU A 262 -6.05 19.59 17.66
CA LEU A 262 -5.12 20.08 18.67
C LEU A 262 -5.88 21.12 19.50
N GLN A 263 -5.86 20.97 20.83
CA GLN A 263 -6.52 21.90 21.74
C GLN A 263 -6.07 23.35 21.50
N SER A 264 -6.91 24.33 21.85
CA SER A 264 -6.63 25.77 21.64
C SER A 264 -5.33 26.25 22.29
N GLU A 265 -4.83 25.52 23.28
CA GLU A 265 -3.55 25.73 23.98
C GLU A 265 -2.34 25.62 23.03
N PHE A 266 -2.50 24.92 21.91
CA PHE A 266 -1.51 24.79 20.83
C PHE A 266 -1.64 25.85 19.73
N LYS A 267 -2.70 26.68 19.72
CA LYS A 267 -2.89 27.76 18.73
C LYS A 267 -2.05 29.01 19.01
N HIS A 268 -1.34 29.05 20.14
CA HIS A 268 -0.57 30.19 20.62
C HIS A 268 0.95 29.95 20.67
N LEU A 269 1.45 28.91 19.98
CA LEU A 269 2.88 28.62 19.79
C LEU A 269 3.27 28.80 18.33
#